data_AF-A0A847QTL8-F1
#
_entry.id   AF-A0A847QTL8-F1
#
_cell.length_a   1.000
_cell.length_b   1.000
_cell.length_c   1.000
_cell.angle_alpha   90.00
_cell.angle_beta   90.00
_cell.angle_gamma   90.00
#
_symmetry.space_group_name_H-M   'P 1'
#
loop_
_entity.id
_entity.type
_entity.pdbx_description
1 polymer ?
#
loop_
_entity_poly.entity_id
_entity_poly.type
_entity_poly.pdbx_seq_one_letter_code
_entity_poly.pdbx_strand_id
1 'polypeptide(L)'
;MTSTIIQWFTPAIVGGCIGYITNWLAIKMLFRPYKEKRIGPIKIPFTPGLIPKEQHRIAHSVGQTIEEHLLTTEVVMNVLESSQVQKQIKKNIQQSILHLQQEEMTIQDWIEKIIDNDVDILFTKWESKAICRLMEELKDPKLQQQLASWILLQIKQQLQKPEMEQKFQDMQQKWIQKGFSYLQQEQIQAQFYYWLEEKIKEGDLSNRSMKEWVSPSMIQAVESYISIQGPTVAFYIQKFFHQPLVENKIKTFITQILQNYVGKLATMFVNPNKIYQKILGEMEEYLLEEENQKVLIEFVMDIFHQIINKPVVDFWERVPTSLKQQSYYSFFQRLFSVENQKKLVEWYKDAQNKNPVLSFTYWCNSFFDSYENVLLEWFIHALQEVSESNIFKVQLQKVSTHCRKELLKYPVYHLFRKIKPTVLEEIEDKVIHIYIKWIREKGPSMLQFINVSQIIKNQIESFDMAYTEKIILSIAKRELQAITWLGALLGFIMGIVLNFI
;
A
#
# COMPACT_ATOMS: atom_id res chain seq x y z
N MET A 1 -28.85 71.05 -100.62
CA MET A 1 -28.87 71.09 -99.14
C MET A 1 -28.27 69.84 -98.48
N THR A 2 -28.26 68.67 -99.13
CA THR A 2 -27.70 67.43 -98.56
C THR A 2 -26.17 67.43 -98.44
N SER A 3 -25.44 68.09 -99.35
CA SER A 3 -23.97 68.17 -99.30
C SER A 3 -23.43 68.99 -98.12
N THR A 4 -24.15 70.04 -97.69
CA THR A 4 -23.72 70.94 -96.62
C THR A 4 -23.83 70.26 -95.25
N ILE A 5 -24.90 69.50 -94.98
CA ILE A 5 -25.08 68.78 -93.70
C ILE A 5 -23.99 67.70 -93.52
N ILE A 6 -23.65 67.00 -94.60
CA ILE A 6 -22.61 65.95 -94.58
C ILE A 6 -21.24 66.55 -94.25
N GLN A 7 -20.91 67.73 -94.80
CA GLN A 7 -19.64 68.41 -94.53
C GLN A 7 -19.49 68.85 -93.06
N TRP A 8 -20.58 69.22 -92.39
CA TRP A 8 -20.55 69.67 -90.99
C TRP A 8 -20.46 68.52 -89.97
N PHE A 9 -21.07 67.36 -90.26
CA PHE A 9 -21.04 66.21 -89.35
C PHE A 9 -19.83 65.30 -89.56
N THR A 10 -19.14 65.38 -90.70
CA THR A 10 -17.98 64.52 -90.99
C THR A 10 -16.86 64.68 -89.95
N PRO A 11 -16.41 65.90 -89.59
CA PRO A 11 -15.37 66.08 -88.56
C PRO A 11 -15.81 65.66 -87.15
N ALA A 12 -17.09 65.84 -86.81
CA ALA A 12 -17.67 65.38 -85.54
C ALA A 12 -17.66 63.85 -85.42
N ILE A 13 -18.13 63.14 -86.45
CA ILE A 13 -18.15 61.67 -86.45
C ILE A 13 -16.71 61.12 -86.46
N VAL A 14 -15.82 61.70 -87.27
CA VAL A 14 -14.40 61.30 -87.30
C VAL A 14 -13.74 61.57 -85.95
N GLY A 15 -13.98 62.75 -85.35
CA GLY A 15 -13.49 63.11 -84.03
C GLY A 15 -13.99 62.16 -82.93
N GLY A 16 -15.27 61.80 -82.96
CA GLY A 16 -15.86 60.82 -82.03
C GLY A 16 -15.31 59.41 -82.22
N CYS A 17 -15.13 58.96 -83.46
CA CYS A 17 -14.48 57.68 -83.77
C CYS A 17 -13.03 57.64 -83.30
N ILE A 18 -12.25 58.71 -83.55
CA ILE A 18 -10.86 58.82 -83.06
C ILE A 18 -10.85 58.83 -81.54
N GLY A 19 -11.75 59.57 -80.88
CA GLY A 19 -11.89 59.61 -79.42
C GLY A 19 -12.20 58.23 -78.83
N TYR A 20 -13.13 57.50 -79.43
CA TYR A 20 -13.48 56.13 -79.03
C TYR A 20 -12.29 55.16 -79.18
N ILE A 21 -11.66 55.14 -80.37
CA ILE A 21 -10.55 54.22 -80.68
C ILE A 21 -9.34 54.52 -79.80
N THR A 22 -8.99 55.80 -79.65
CA THR A 22 -7.84 56.23 -78.84
C THR A 22 -8.03 55.84 -77.38
N ASN A 23 -9.22 56.06 -76.82
CA ASN A 23 -9.46 55.70 -75.42
C ASN A 23 -9.58 54.19 -75.22
N TRP A 24 -10.16 53.45 -76.17
CA TRP A 24 -10.16 51.98 -76.16
C TRP A 24 -8.74 51.41 -76.19
N LEU A 25 -7.87 51.98 -77.04
CA LEU A 25 -6.47 51.59 -77.13
C LEU A 25 -5.73 51.92 -75.84
N ALA A 26 -5.95 53.09 -75.25
CA ALA A 26 -5.34 53.50 -73.98
C ALA A 26 -5.70 52.52 -72.85
N ILE A 27 -6.97 52.12 -72.75
CA ILE A 27 -7.40 51.11 -71.77
C ILE A 27 -6.73 49.77 -72.05
N LYS A 28 -6.67 49.34 -73.32
CA LYS A 28 -5.99 48.10 -73.70
C LYS A 28 -4.49 48.13 -73.36
N MET A 29 -3.85 49.30 -73.44
CA MET A 29 -2.45 49.53 -73.08
C MET A 29 -2.19 49.51 -71.57
N LEU A 30 -3.20 49.75 -70.72
CA LEU A 30 -3.06 49.56 -69.27
C LEU A 30 -2.78 48.10 -68.92
N PHE A 31 -3.38 47.16 -69.65
CA PHE A 31 -3.29 45.72 -69.37
C PHE A 31 -2.26 44.99 -70.24
N ARG A 32 -2.07 45.40 -71.50
CA ARG A 32 -1.18 44.73 -72.47
C ARG A 32 -0.17 45.70 -73.08
N PRO A 33 1.07 45.27 -73.37
CA PRO A 33 1.60 43.90 -73.30
C PRO A 33 2.02 43.50 -71.87
N TYR A 34 1.92 42.21 -71.54
CA TYR A 34 2.22 41.67 -70.21
C TYR A 34 3.71 41.68 -69.85
N LYS A 35 4.59 41.69 -70.86
CA LYS A 35 6.05 41.72 -70.70
C LYS A 35 6.61 42.94 -71.40
N GLU A 36 7.78 43.39 -70.96
CA GLU A 36 8.51 44.42 -71.68
C GLU A 36 8.84 43.94 -73.10
N LYS A 37 8.66 44.84 -74.07
CA LYS A 37 9.06 44.60 -75.46
C LYS A 37 10.20 45.55 -75.79
N ARG A 38 11.25 45.01 -76.41
CA ARG A 38 12.43 45.76 -76.85
C ARG A 38 12.59 45.59 -78.36
N ILE A 39 13.01 46.66 -79.04
CA ILE A 39 13.43 46.63 -80.44
C ILE A 39 14.89 47.07 -80.45
N GLY A 40 15.81 46.11 -80.58
CA GLY A 40 17.24 46.37 -80.39
C GLY A 40 17.55 46.85 -78.96
N PRO A 41 18.40 47.88 -78.77
CA PRO A 41 18.71 48.43 -77.44
C PRO A 41 17.61 49.33 -76.86
N ILE A 42 16.57 49.68 -77.64
CA ILE A 42 15.55 50.65 -77.24
C ILE A 42 14.30 49.93 -76.70
N LYS A 43 13.87 50.33 -75.50
CA LYS A 43 12.63 49.87 -74.87
C LYS A 43 11.43 50.57 -75.51
N ILE A 44 10.41 49.80 -75.91
CA ILE A 44 9.17 50.39 -76.45
C ILE A 44 8.45 51.14 -75.30
N PRO A 45 8.10 52.43 -75.48
CA PRO A 45 7.36 53.18 -74.47
C PRO A 45 6.02 52.49 -74.19
N PHE A 46 5.56 52.55 -72.93
CA PHE A 46 4.33 51.88 -72.48
C PHE A 46 4.34 50.33 -72.59
N THR A 47 5.52 49.71 -72.52
CA THR A 47 5.66 48.25 -72.35
C THR A 47 6.55 47.90 -71.14
N PRO A 48 6.12 47.04 -70.20
CA PRO A 48 4.80 46.40 -70.12
C PRO A 48 3.69 47.42 -69.84
N GLY A 49 2.44 47.00 -69.97
CA GLY A 49 1.28 47.80 -69.55
C GLY A 49 1.37 48.24 -68.08
N LEU A 50 0.66 49.30 -67.73
CA LEU A 50 0.74 49.92 -66.39
C LEU A 50 0.40 48.94 -65.26
N ILE A 51 -0.63 48.12 -65.43
CA ILE A 51 -1.09 47.15 -64.43
C ILE A 51 -0.06 46.03 -64.19
N PRO A 52 0.47 45.34 -65.23
CA PRO A 52 1.57 44.40 -65.04
C PRO A 52 2.79 45.00 -64.35
N LYS A 53 3.10 46.28 -64.62
CA LYS A 53 4.21 46.98 -64.00
C LYS A 53 4.00 47.21 -62.49
N GLU A 54 2.77 47.53 -62.08
CA GLU A 54 2.43 47.84 -60.68
C GLU A 54 1.94 46.63 -59.87
N GLN A 55 1.91 45.42 -60.45
CA GLN A 55 1.39 44.21 -59.80
C GLN A 55 2.01 43.97 -58.41
N HIS A 56 3.33 44.08 -58.26
CA HIS A 56 4.02 43.91 -56.98
C HIS A 56 3.53 44.93 -55.94
N ARG A 57 3.30 46.18 -56.34
CA ARG A 57 2.80 47.23 -55.43
C ARG A 57 1.35 46.95 -55.02
N ILE A 58 0.52 46.49 -55.95
CA ILE A 58 -0.87 46.08 -55.68
C ILE A 58 -0.87 44.88 -54.72
N ALA A 59 -0.06 43.86 -54.99
CA ALA A 59 0.08 42.67 -54.15
C ALA A 59 0.50 43.04 -52.72
N HIS A 60 1.47 43.94 -52.57
CA HIS A 60 1.90 44.43 -51.27
C HIS A 60 0.80 45.20 -50.53
N SER A 61 0.13 46.14 -51.20
CA SER A 61 -0.91 46.98 -50.59
C SER A 61 -2.13 46.15 -50.17
N VAL A 62 -2.54 45.20 -51.02
CA VAL A 62 -3.65 44.28 -50.74
C VAL A 62 -3.26 43.31 -49.61
N GLY A 63 -2.04 42.76 -49.64
CA GLY A 63 -1.54 41.88 -48.58
C GLY A 63 -1.52 42.56 -47.20
N GLN A 64 -0.99 43.77 -47.13
CA GLN A 64 -0.95 44.57 -45.91
C GLN A 64 -2.37 44.90 -45.39
N THR A 65 -3.27 45.34 -46.28
CA THR A 65 -4.65 45.68 -45.90
C THR A 65 -5.40 44.46 -45.35
N ILE A 66 -5.20 43.28 -45.94
CA ILE A 66 -5.85 42.04 -45.47
C ILE A 66 -5.28 41.59 -44.12
N GLU A 67 -3.97 41.71 -43.91
CA GLU A 67 -3.34 41.39 -42.61
C GLU A 67 -3.82 42.33 -41.50
N GLU A 68 -3.85 43.65 -41.77
CA GLU A 68 -4.24 44.67 -40.79
C GLU A 68 -5.72 44.62 -40.42
N HIS A 69 -6.61 44.17 -41.32
CA HIS A 69 -8.06 44.29 -41.11
C HIS A 69 -8.85 42.98 -41.11
N LEU A 70 -8.38 41.91 -41.77
CA LEU A 70 -9.16 40.67 -41.93
C LEU A 70 -8.52 39.47 -41.22
N LEU A 71 -7.19 39.41 -41.16
CA LEU A 71 -6.45 38.29 -40.57
C LEU A 71 -5.64 38.73 -39.35
N THR A 72 -6.22 39.62 -38.54
CA THR A 72 -5.62 40.04 -37.28
C THR A 72 -5.54 38.86 -36.31
N THR A 73 -4.56 38.91 -35.41
CA THR A 73 -4.39 37.90 -34.36
C THR A 73 -5.70 37.65 -33.62
N GLU A 74 -6.42 38.70 -33.25
CA GLU A 74 -7.69 38.62 -32.52
C GLU A 74 -8.76 37.83 -33.29
N VAL A 75 -8.94 38.10 -34.59
CA VAL A 75 -9.92 37.40 -35.43
C VAL A 75 -9.59 35.92 -35.51
N VAL A 76 -8.32 35.57 -35.76
CA VAL A 76 -7.87 34.17 -35.84
C VAL A 76 -8.06 33.46 -34.50
N MET A 77 -7.70 34.10 -33.39
CA MET A 77 -7.88 33.57 -32.04
C MET A 77 -9.36 33.30 -31.73
N ASN A 78 -10.25 34.24 -32.06
CA ASN A 78 -11.69 34.08 -31.87
C ASN A 78 -12.26 32.90 -32.69
N VAL A 79 -11.76 32.68 -33.91
CA VAL A 79 -12.15 31.52 -34.74
C VAL A 79 -11.67 30.21 -34.10
N LEU A 80 -10.43 30.16 -33.63
CA LEU A 80 -9.87 28.96 -32.96
C LEU A 80 -10.58 28.65 -31.64
N GLU A 81 -11.05 29.67 -30.92
CA GLU A 81 -11.84 29.51 -29.70
C GLU A 81 -13.34 29.23 -29.95
N SER A 82 -13.79 29.29 -31.20
CA SER A 82 -15.22 29.18 -31.52
C SER A 82 -15.84 27.85 -31.08
N SER A 83 -17.12 27.88 -30.74
CA SER A 83 -17.87 26.69 -30.35
C SER A 83 -17.94 25.63 -31.45
N GLN A 84 -17.80 26.04 -32.73
CA GLN A 84 -17.74 25.12 -33.86
C GLN A 84 -16.46 24.29 -33.85
N VAL A 85 -15.30 24.92 -33.63
CA VAL A 85 -14.01 24.21 -33.48
C VAL A 85 -14.07 23.26 -32.29
N GLN A 86 -14.59 23.72 -31.16
CA GLN A 86 -14.74 22.88 -29.97
C GLN A 86 -15.62 21.65 -30.24
N LYS A 87 -16.79 21.82 -30.89
CA LYS A 87 -17.65 20.69 -31.28
C LYS A 87 -16.95 19.70 -32.21
N GLN A 88 -16.15 20.21 -33.16
CA GLN A 88 -15.41 19.35 -34.08
C GLN A 88 -14.32 18.54 -33.34
N ILE A 89 -13.61 19.17 -32.40
CA ILE A 89 -12.62 18.48 -31.55
C ILE A 89 -13.31 17.37 -30.75
N LYS A 90 -14.43 17.67 -30.08
CA LYS A 90 -15.21 16.66 -29.34
C LYS A 90 -15.61 15.48 -30.22
N LYS A 91 -16.17 15.76 -31.40
CA LYS A 91 -16.55 14.71 -32.37
C LYS A 91 -15.36 13.86 -32.80
N ASN A 92 -14.20 14.49 -33.06
CA ASN A 92 -12.99 13.76 -33.42
C ASN A 92 -12.53 12.84 -32.28
N ILE A 93 -12.54 13.33 -31.03
CA ILE A 93 -12.21 12.52 -29.83
C ILE A 93 -13.13 11.31 -29.73
N GLN A 94 -14.45 11.50 -29.88
CA GLN A 94 -15.44 10.42 -29.85
C GLN A 94 -15.14 9.37 -30.92
N GLN A 95 -14.90 9.80 -32.16
CA GLN A 95 -14.59 8.91 -33.27
C GLN A 95 -13.28 8.15 -33.05
N SER A 96 -12.24 8.82 -32.56
CA SER A 96 -10.97 8.17 -32.23
C SER A 96 -11.13 7.13 -31.13
N ILE A 97 -11.87 7.43 -30.06
CA ILE A 97 -12.10 6.47 -28.98
C ILE A 97 -12.92 5.27 -29.47
N LEU A 98 -13.96 5.48 -30.27
CA LEU A 98 -14.74 4.39 -30.89
C LEU A 98 -13.87 3.49 -31.78
N HIS A 99 -12.94 4.07 -32.53
CA HIS A 99 -11.98 3.33 -33.35
C HIS A 99 -11.04 2.49 -32.49
N LEU A 100 -10.46 3.07 -31.43
CA LEU A 100 -9.56 2.39 -30.50
C LEU A 100 -10.24 1.29 -29.67
N GLN A 101 -11.57 1.33 -29.54
CA GLN A 101 -12.35 0.25 -28.92
C GLN A 101 -12.46 -1.00 -29.79
N GLN A 102 -12.23 -0.89 -31.09
CA GLN A 102 -12.44 -1.97 -32.07
C GLN A 102 -11.13 -2.48 -32.68
N GLU A 103 -10.04 -1.71 -32.60
CA GLU A 103 -8.73 -2.11 -33.13
C GLU A 103 -7.95 -3.02 -32.20
N GLU A 104 -7.41 -4.11 -32.76
CA GLU A 104 -6.45 -5.01 -32.11
C GLU A 104 -5.01 -4.46 -32.23
N MET A 105 -4.77 -3.24 -31.73
CA MET A 105 -3.41 -2.67 -31.64
C MET A 105 -2.88 -2.67 -30.20
N THR A 106 -1.55 -2.69 -30.06
CA THR A 106 -0.90 -2.55 -28.75
C THR A 106 -0.75 -1.08 -28.36
N ILE A 107 -0.55 -0.80 -27.07
CA ILE A 107 -0.29 0.57 -26.59
C ILE A 107 0.95 1.15 -27.26
N GLN A 108 1.96 0.32 -27.52
CA GLN A 108 3.13 0.73 -28.28
C GLN A 108 2.76 1.24 -29.67
N ASP A 109 2.08 0.42 -30.49
CA ASP A 109 1.70 0.80 -31.86
C ASP A 109 0.83 2.06 -31.89
N TRP A 110 -0.04 2.21 -30.89
CA TRP A 110 -0.91 3.37 -30.78
C TRP A 110 -0.13 4.66 -30.49
N ILE A 111 0.83 4.61 -29.58
CA ILE A 111 1.65 5.79 -29.25
C ILE A 111 2.58 6.13 -30.42
N GLU A 112 3.18 5.13 -31.08
CA GLU A 112 4.01 5.33 -32.29
C GLU A 112 3.22 5.97 -33.44
N LYS A 113 1.92 5.64 -33.58
CA LYS A 113 1.04 6.30 -34.57
C LYS A 113 0.78 7.78 -34.27
N ILE A 114 0.78 8.19 -33.00
CA ILE A 114 0.48 9.58 -32.60
C ILE A 114 1.76 10.41 -32.57
N ILE A 115 2.86 9.80 -32.13
CA ILE A 115 4.14 10.47 -31.93
C ILE A 115 5.17 9.75 -32.79
N ASP A 116 5.64 10.45 -33.82
CA ASP A 116 6.65 9.98 -34.79
C ASP A 116 8.06 9.96 -34.17
N ASN A 117 8.15 9.38 -32.97
CA ASN A 117 9.32 9.40 -32.11
C ASN A 117 9.37 8.10 -31.31
N ASP A 118 10.59 7.69 -30.94
CA ASP A 118 10.80 6.45 -30.21
C ASP A 118 10.08 6.48 -28.84
N VAL A 119 9.08 5.62 -28.71
CA VAL A 119 8.24 5.48 -27.50
C VAL A 119 9.09 5.13 -26.29
N ASP A 120 10.13 4.31 -26.45
CA ASP A 120 11.02 3.97 -25.36
C ASP A 120 11.76 5.21 -24.83
N ILE A 121 12.16 6.14 -25.70
CA ILE A 121 12.84 7.38 -25.27
C ILE A 121 11.89 8.27 -24.46
N LEU A 122 10.62 8.39 -24.88
CA LEU A 122 9.62 9.20 -24.18
C LEU A 122 9.32 8.64 -22.79
N PHE A 123 9.04 7.34 -22.69
CA PHE A 123 8.79 6.70 -21.40
C PHE A 123 10.02 6.79 -20.50
N THR A 124 11.23 6.55 -21.01
CA THR A 124 12.44 6.60 -20.17
C THR A 124 12.67 8.00 -19.57
N LYS A 125 12.39 9.07 -20.33
CA LYS A 125 12.43 10.45 -19.81
C LYS A 125 11.35 10.72 -18.77
N TRP A 126 10.14 10.21 -18.99
CA TRP A 126 9.04 10.38 -18.05
C TRP A 126 9.26 9.57 -16.76
N GLU A 127 9.68 8.31 -16.86
CA GLU A 127 10.01 7.42 -15.75
C GLU A 127 11.11 8.00 -14.87
N SER A 128 12.21 8.46 -15.47
CA SER A 128 13.29 9.10 -14.71
C SER A 128 12.81 10.33 -13.96
N LYS A 129 11.98 11.18 -14.58
CA LYS A 129 11.39 12.36 -13.93
C LYS A 129 10.39 11.98 -12.84
N ALA A 130 9.55 10.97 -13.06
CA ALA A 130 8.57 10.47 -12.10
C ALA A 130 9.26 9.85 -10.89
N ILE A 131 10.28 9.02 -11.09
CA ILE A 131 11.07 8.42 -10.02
C ILE A 131 11.81 9.51 -9.24
N CYS A 132 12.42 10.50 -9.90
CA CYS A 132 13.06 11.62 -9.19
C CYS A 132 12.04 12.41 -8.34
N ARG A 133 10.86 12.72 -8.87
CA ARG A 133 9.79 13.39 -8.11
C ARG A 133 9.30 12.55 -6.94
N LEU A 134 9.08 11.25 -7.13
CA LEU A 134 8.69 10.35 -6.05
C LEU A 134 9.76 10.32 -4.95
N MET A 135 11.03 10.25 -5.32
CA MET A 135 12.14 10.29 -4.35
C MET A 135 12.22 11.65 -3.63
N GLU A 136 11.87 12.76 -4.29
CA GLU A 136 11.78 14.09 -3.66
C GLU A 136 10.57 14.19 -2.73
N GLU A 137 9.40 13.72 -3.15
CA GLU A 137 8.19 13.69 -2.32
C GLU A 137 8.37 12.81 -1.08
N LEU A 138 9.08 11.67 -1.20
CA LEU A 138 9.43 10.82 -0.07
C LEU A 138 10.36 11.49 0.96
N LYS A 139 11.00 12.61 0.60
CA LYS A 139 11.79 13.43 1.54
C LYS A 139 10.95 14.46 2.29
N ASP A 140 9.70 14.70 1.87
CA ASP A 140 8.81 15.61 2.58
C ASP A 140 8.54 15.06 4.00
N PRO A 141 8.94 15.76 5.07
CA PRO A 141 8.73 15.30 6.44
C PRO A 141 7.26 15.01 6.75
N LYS A 142 6.34 15.77 6.13
CA LYS A 142 4.90 15.58 6.32
C LYS A 142 4.44 14.25 5.74
N LEU A 143 4.91 13.91 4.54
CA LEU A 143 4.59 12.62 3.92
C LEU A 143 5.21 11.47 4.72
N GLN A 144 6.46 11.60 5.17
CA GLN A 144 7.11 10.59 6.00
C GLN A 144 6.33 10.31 7.29
N GLN A 145 5.86 11.36 7.96
CA GLN A 145 5.06 11.21 9.17
C GLN A 145 3.71 10.51 8.88
N GLN A 146 3.04 10.89 7.78
CA GLN A 146 1.80 10.24 7.35
C GLN A 146 2.03 8.75 7.01
N LEU A 147 3.08 8.44 6.25
CA LEU A 147 3.42 7.06 5.89
C LEU A 147 3.82 6.24 7.12
N ALA A 148 4.64 6.78 8.02
CA ALA A 148 5.03 6.11 9.26
C ALA A 148 3.80 5.79 10.13
N SER A 149 2.90 6.77 10.32
CA SER A 149 1.66 6.57 11.08
C SER A 149 0.75 5.52 10.43
N TRP A 150 0.64 5.55 9.10
CA TRP A 150 -0.14 4.56 8.34
C TRP A 150 0.47 3.16 8.46
N ILE A 151 1.79 3.01 8.33
CA ILE A 151 2.51 1.74 8.51
C ILE A 151 2.25 1.19 9.92
N LEU A 152 2.39 2.03 10.95
CA LEU A 152 2.17 1.63 12.34
C LEU A 152 0.72 1.16 12.56
N LEU A 153 -0.25 1.87 12.00
CA LEU A 153 -1.66 1.46 12.02
C LEU A 153 -1.87 0.11 11.30
N GLN A 154 -1.26 -0.10 10.14
CA GLN A 154 -1.35 -1.36 9.41
C GLN A 154 -0.76 -2.51 10.22
N ILE A 155 0.40 -2.32 10.86
CA ILE A 155 1.01 -3.32 11.73
C ILE A 155 0.08 -3.63 12.91
N LYS A 156 -0.45 -2.61 13.60
CA LYS A 156 -1.40 -2.79 14.71
C LYS A 156 -2.62 -3.60 14.28
N GLN A 157 -3.20 -3.29 13.12
CA GLN A 157 -4.34 -4.04 12.57
C GLN A 157 -3.99 -5.49 12.21
N GLN A 158 -2.83 -5.74 11.59
CA GLN A 158 -2.41 -7.10 11.26
C GLN A 158 -2.14 -7.94 12.51
N LEU A 159 -1.61 -7.34 13.57
CA LEU A 159 -1.35 -8.02 14.84
C LEU A 159 -2.62 -8.32 15.64
N GLN A 160 -3.68 -7.53 15.48
CA GLN A 160 -4.98 -7.76 16.12
C GLN A 160 -5.83 -8.84 15.44
N LYS A 161 -5.35 -9.44 14.34
CA LYS A 161 -6.07 -10.53 13.67
C LYS A 161 -6.15 -11.79 14.56
N PRO A 162 -7.28 -12.53 14.52
CA PRO A 162 -7.45 -13.73 15.33
C PRO A 162 -6.41 -14.83 15.02
N GLU A 163 -5.89 -14.86 13.79
CA GLU A 163 -4.81 -15.77 13.39
C GLU A 163 -3.51 -15.55 14.20
N MET A 164 -3.22 -14.30 14.58
CA MET A 164 -2.02 -13.96 15.35
C MET A 164 -2.16 -14.39 16.81
N GLU A 165 -3.34 -14.24 17.38
CA GLU A 165 -3.68 -14.77 18.71
C GLU A 165 -3.48 -16.29 18.75
N GLN A 166 -3.96 -17.01 17.72
CA GLN A 166 -3.78 -18.46 17.62
C GLN A 166 -2.30 -18.87 17.50
N LYS A 167 -1.51 -18.16 16.68
CA LYS A 167 -0.06 -18.40 16.56
C LYS A 167 0.68 -18.15 17.88
N PHE A 168 0.28 -17.12 18.62
CA PHE A 168 0.87 -16.83 19.93
C PHE A 168 0.58 -17.94 20.94
N GLN A 169 -0.67 -18.43 20.97
CA GLN A 169 -1.05 -19.58 21.79
C GLN A 169 -0.25 -20.84 21.46
N ASP A 170 -0.05 -21.12 20.17
CA ASP A 170 0.77 -22.26 19.72
C ASP A 170 2.23 -22.13 20.16
N MET A 171 2.81 -20.91 20.10
CA MET A 171 4.17 -20.66 20.57
C MET A 171 4.30 -20.86 22.09
N GLN A 172 3.36 -20.34 22.88
CA GLN A 172 3.35 -20.53 24.33
C GLN A 172 3.23 -22.00 24.71
N GLN A 173 2.36 -22.76 24.04
CA GLN A 173 2.26 -24.21 24.25
C GLN A 173 3.59 -24.92 23.96
N LYS A 174 4.26 -24.57 22.86
CA LYS A 174 5.58 -25.11 22.54
C LYS A 174 6.62 -24.75 23.60
N TRP A 175 6.60 -23.53 24.14
CA TRP A 175 7.51 -23.11 25.20
C TRP A 175 7.25 -23.82 26.51
N ILE A 176 5.98 -24.00 26.91
CA ILE A 176 5.61 -24.76 28.09
C ILE A 176 6.11 -26.20 27.96
N GLN A 177 5.86 -26.85 26.81
CA GLN A 177 6.36 -28.20 26.52
C GLN A 177 7.89 -28.27 26.57
N LYS A 178 8.58 -27.29 25.96
CA LYS A 178 10.04 -27.23 25.96
C LYS A 178 10.59 -26.97 27.36
N GLY A 179 9.96 -26.10 28.15
CA GLY A 179 10.28 -25.85 29.55
C GLY A 179 10.19 -27.12 30.39
N PHE A 180 9.13 -27.90 30.21
CA PHE A 180 9.01 -29.22 30.84
C PHE A 180 10.12 -30.18 30.40
N SER A 181 10.50 -30.18 29.12
CA SER A 181 11.62 -31.01 28.64
C SER A 181 12.96 -30.62 29.27
N TYR A 182 13.17 -29.32 29.54
CA TYR A 182 14.36 -28.86 30.28
C TYR A 182 14.31 -29.27 31.76
N LEU A 183 13.17 -29.11 32.43
CA LEU A 183 13.00 -29.56 33.82
C LEU A 183 13.21 -31.07 33.99
N GLN A 184 12.98 -31.85 32.93
CA GLN A 184 13.23 -33.29 32.92
C GLN A 184 14.71 -33.68 32.72
N GLN A 185 15.61 -32.73 32.42
CA GLN A 185 17.03 -33.02 32.30
C GLN A 185 17.65 -33.36 33.67
N GLU A 186 18.43 -34.44 33.73
CA GLU A 186 19.04 -34.94 34.98
C GLU A 186 19.83 -33.86 35.73
N GLN A 187 20.54 -33.00 35.01
CA GLN A 187 21.31 -31.88 35.59
C GLN A 187 20.41 -30.87 36.32
N ILE A 188 19.29 -30.49 35.71
CA ILE A 188 18.34 -29.52 36.30
C ILE A 188 17.64 -30.14 37.51
N GLN A 189 17.30 -31.43 37.44
CA GLN A 189 16.73 -32.15 38.58
C GLN A 189 17.71 -32.21 39.76
N ALA A 190 18.99 -32.46 39.50
CA ALA A 190 20.02 -32.46 40.53
C ALA A 190 20.22 -31.06 41.14
N GLN A 191 20.24 -30.00 40.31
CA GLN A 191 20.35 -28.63 40.80
C GLN A 191 19.14 -28.22 41.65
N PHE A 192 17.92 -28.58 41.23
CA PHE A 192 16.71 -28.31 42.01
C PHE A 192 16.71 -29.08 43.34
N TYR A 193 17.27 -30.30 43.37
CA TYR A 193 17.44 -31.06 44.62
C TYR A 193 18.33 -30.31 45.60
N TYR A 194 19.53 -29.90 45.16
CA TYR A 194 20.48 -29.20 46.01
C TYR A 194 19.94 -27.85 46.49
N TRP A 195 19.28 -27.10 45.60
CA TRP A 195 18.60 -25.85 45.97
C TRP A 195 17.51 -26.09 47.02
N LEU A 196 16.69 -27.13 46.86
CA LEU A 196 15.63 -27.47 47.82
C LEU A 196 16.22 -27.93 49.15
N GLU A 197 17.29 -28.73 49.13
CA GLU A 197 18.01 -29.15 50.32
C GLU A 197 18.61 -27.98 51.09
N GLU A 198 19.22 -27.02 50.38
CA GLU A 198 19.75 -25.77 50.94
C GLU A 198 18.63 -24.92 51.54
N LYS A 199 17.50 -24.74 50.84
CA LYS A 199 16.38 -23.95 51.36
C LYS A 199 15.70 -24.56 52.57
N ILE A 200 15.64 -25.90 52.65
CA ILE A 200 15.14 -26.58 53.84
C ILE A 200 16.10 -26.38 55.01
N LYS A 201 17.41 -26.52 54.81
CA LYS A 201 18.41 -26.44 55.90
C LYS A 201 18.67 -25.02 56.40
N GLU A 202 18.79 -24.04 55.49
CA GLU A 202 19.34 -22.71 55.80
C GLU A 202 18.38 -21.56 55.45
N GLY A 203 17.22 -21.85 54.86
CA GLY A 203 16.27 -20.84 54.39
C GLY A 203 15.08 -20.58 55.33
N ASP A 204 14.17 -19.72 54.86
CA ASP A 204 12.86 -19.39 55.48
C ASP A 204 11.95 -20.63 55.69
N LEU A 205 12.29 -21.75 55.05
CA LEU A 205 11.57 -23.02 55.17
C LEU A 205 11.96 -23.81 56.43
N SER A 206 13.08 -23.47 57.06
CA SER A 206 13.67 -24.26 58.13
C SER A 206 12.76 -24.36 59.37
N ASN A 207 12.13 -23.24 59.70
CA ASN A 207 11.32 -23.08 60.92
C ASN A 207 9.81 -23.23 60.70
N ARG A 208 9.36 -23.47 59.47
CA ARG A 208 7.92 -23.60 59.16
C ARG A 208 7.44 -25.03 59.39
N SER A 209 6.21 -25.16 59.88
CA SER A 209 5.59 -26.46 60.11
C SER A 209 5.11 -27.09 58.80
N MET A 210 5.07 -28.43 58.70
CA MET A 210 4.51 -29.11 57.52
C MET A 210 3.05 -28.70 57.26
N LYS A 211 2.31 -28.35 58.31
CA LYS A 211 0.91 -27.88 58.25
C LYS A 211 0.73 -26.62 57.38
N GLU A 212 1.73 -25.75 57.29
CA GLU A 212 1.65 -24.52 56.49
C GLU A 212 1.74 -24.76 54.97
N TRP A 213 2.23 -25.94 54.57
CA TRP A 213 2.48 -26.30 53.17
C TRP A 213 1.38 -27.18 52.58
N VAL A 214 0.53 -27.75 53.44
CA VAL A 214 -0.51 -28.70 53.07
C VAL A 214 -1.88 -28.04 53.25
N SER A 215 -2.75 -28.16 52.26
CA SER A 215 -4.09 -27.56 52.37
C SER A 215 -4.89 -28.21 53.50
N PRO A 216 -5.77 -27.46 54.20
CA PRO A 216 -6.61 -28.03 55.26
C PRO A 216 -7.42 -29.26 54.80
N SER A 217 -7.84 -29.29 53.53
CA SER A 217 -8.56 -30.42 52.93
C SER A 217 -7.72 -31.69 52.83
N MET A 218 -6.42 -31.58 52.57
CA MET A 218 -5.52 -32.74 52.55
C MET A 218 -5.29 -33.30 53.96
N ILE A 219 -5.15 -32.42 54.96
CA ILE A 219 -5.03 -32.82 56.36
C ILE A 219 -6.28 -33.59 56.78
N GLN A 220 -7.46 -33.04 56.49
CA GLN A 220 -8.74 -33.68 56.77
C GLN A 220 -8.90 -35.04 56.06
N ALA A 221 -8.40 -35.18 54.83
CA ALA A 221 -8.43 -36.45 54.11
C ALA A 221 -7.55 -37.51 54.79
N VAL A 222 -6.38 -37.14 55.31
CA VAL A 222 -5.50 -38.04 56.06
C VAL A 222 -6.11 -38.40 57.42
N GLU A 223 -6.67 -37.43 58.14
CA GLU A 223 -7.37 -37.67 59.42
C GLU A 223 -8.55 -38.62 59.21
N SER A 224 -9.35 -38.43 58.16
CA SER A 224 -10.47 -39.31 57.82
C SER A 224 -9.99 -40.73 57.49
N TYR A 225 -8.85 -40.85 56.80
CA TYR A 225 -8.25 -42.14 56.52
C TYR A 225 -7.74 -42.83 57.79
N ILE A 226 -7.02 -42.14 58.67
CA ILE A 226 -6.52 -42.70 59.94
C ILE A 226 -7.69 -43.17 60.81
N SER A 227 -8.77 -42.40 60.87
CA SER A 227 -9.94 -42.67 61.71
C SER A 227 -10.60 -44.03 61.43
N ILE A 228 -10.47 -44.55 60.20
CA ILE A 228 -11.07 -45.83 59.78
C ILE A 228 -10.09 -47.02 59.82
N GLN A 229 -8.83 -46.82 60.22
CA GLN A 229 -7.81 -47.90 60.22
C GLN A 229 -7.71 -48.69 61.52
N GLY A 230 -8.67 -48.55 62.45
CA GLY A 230 -8.62 -49.22 63.77
C GLY A 230 -8.32 -50.73 63.70
N PRO A 231 -9.06 -51.50 62.89
CA PRO A 231 -8.79 -52.94 62.71
C PRO A 231 -7.40 -53.22 62.13
N THR A 232 -6.94 -52.39 61.19
CA THR A 232 -5.63 -52.53 60.56
C THR A 232 -4.49 -52.30 61.55
N VAL A 233 -4.60 -51.26 62.40
CA VAL A 233 -3.61 -50.95 63.43
C VAL A 233 -3.55 -52.07 64.47
N ALA A 234 -4.71 -52.54 64.95
CA ALA A 234 -4.80 -53.68 65.88
C ALA A 234 -4.13 -54.93 65.29
N PHE A 235 -4.41 -55.25 64.03
CA PHE A 235 -3.78 -56.38 63.33
C PHE A 235 -2.25 -56.28 63.30
N TYR A 236 -1.69 -55.11 62.99
CA TYR A 236 -0.24 -54.94 62.96
C TYR A 236 0.39 -55.03 64.34
N ILE A 237 -0.29 -54.55 65.38
CA ILE A 237 0.16 -54.72 66.78
C ILE A 237 0.16 -56.21 67.14
N GLN A 238 -0.93 -56.94 66.87
CA GLN A 238 -0.98 -58.39 67.10
C GLN A 238 0.14 -59.11 66.36
N LYS A 239 0.36 -58.78 65.08
CA LYS A 239 1.45 -59.36 64.27
C LYS A 239 2.83 -59.05 64.85
N PHE A 240 3.02 -57.87 65.43
CA PHE A 240 4.27 -57.48 66.07
C PHE A 240 4.58 -58.35 67.30
N PHE A 241 3.59 -58.60 68.16
CA PHE A 241 3.76 -59.45 69.34
C PHE A 241 4.07 -60.91 68.99
N HIS A 242 3.57 -61.41 67.86
CA HIS A 242 3.89 -62.75 67.36
C HIS A 242 5.29 -62.89 66.73
N GLN A 243 6.06 -61.80 66.59
CA GLN A 243 7.40 -61.91 66.02
C GLN A 243 8.32 -62.69 66.97
N PRO A 244 9.12 -63.66 66.48
CA PRO A 244 9.98 -64.49 67.34
C PRO A 244 10.93 -63.70 68.24
N LEU A 245 11.42 -62.55 67.76
CA LEU A 245 12.27 -61.65 68.53
C LEU A 245 11.54 -61.01 69.72
N VAL A 246 10.30 -60.58 69.50
CA VAL A 246 9.47 -59.92 70.52
C VAL A 246 9.01 -60.95 71.56
N GLU A 247 8.54 -62.10 71.09
CA GLU A 247 8.19 -63.25 71.92
C GLU A 247 9.33 -63.63 72.87
N ASN A 248 10.54 -63.81 72.34
CA ASN A 248 11.70 -64.17 73.16
C ASN A 248 12.04 -63.08 74.19
N LYS A 249 12.00 -61.79 73.80
CA LYS A 249 12.26 -60.67 74.72
C LYS A 249 11.25 -60.62 75.87
N ILE A 250 9.96 -60.80 75.57
CA ILE A 250 8.91 -60.77 76.59
C ILE A 250 9.07 -61.96 77.54
N LYS A 251 9.33 -63.17 77.01
CA LYS A 251 9.61 -64.36 77.84
C LYS A 251 10.82 -64.17 78.74
N THR A 252 11.91 -63.60 78.24
CA THR A 252 13.09 -63.27 79.05
C THR A 252 12.75 -62.25 80.12
N PHE A 253 12.00 -61.20 79.79
CA PHE A 253 11.55 -60.18 80.75
C PHE A 253 10.68 -60.78 81.87
N ILE A 254 9.71 -61.63 81.54
CA ILE A 254 8.89 -62.36 82.51
C ILE A 254 9.79 -63.21 83.42
N THR A 255 10.76 -63.92 82.84
CA THR A 255 11.71 -64.74 83.60
C THR A 255 12.53 -63.90 84.58
N GLN A 256 13.00 -62.73 84.15
CA GLN A 256 13.76 -61.80 85.00
C GLN A 256 12.90 -61.24 86.14
N ILE A 257 11.65 -60.87 85.89
CA ILE A 257 10.72 -60.41 86.94
C ILE A 257 10.52 -61.50 87.99
N LEU A 258 10.24 -62.73 87.55
CA LEU A 258 10.02 -63.85 88.47
C LEU A 258 11.25 -64.11 89.34
N GLN A 259 12.45 -64.04 88.76
CA GLN A 259 13.70 -64.21 89.49
C GLN A 259 13.98 -63.08 90.48
N ASN A 260 13.70 -61.83 90.11
CA ASN A 260 14.06 -60.64 90.91
C ASN A 260 13.08 -60.35 92.05
N TYR A 261 11.77 -60.60 91.86
CA TYR A 261 10.74 -60.19 92.82
C TYR A 261 10.13 -61.35 93.61
N VAL A 262 10.11 -62.56 93.04
CA VAL A 262 9.51 -63.75 93.66
C VAL A 262 10.58 -64.76 94.08
N GLY A 263 11.79 -64.66 93.51
CA GLY A 263 12.94 -65.49 93.82
C GLY A 263 13.10 -66.68 92.87
N LYS A 264 14.31 -67.23 92.77
CA LYS A 264 14.67 -68.31 91.82
C LYS A 264 13.80 -69.57 91.96
N LEU A 265 13.27 -69.86 93.15
CA LEU A 265 12.37 -70.99 93.37
C LEU A 265 11.03 -70.82 92.62
N ALA A 266 10.56 -69.59 92.43
CA ALA A 266 9.31 -69.31 91.73
C ALA A 266 9.35 -69.73 90.24
N THR A 267 10.50 -69.63 89.59
CA THR A 267 10.68 -70.07 88.20
C THR A 267 10.58 -71.59 88.01
N MET A 268 10.64 -72.38 89.08
CA MET A 268 10.40 -73.84 89.01
C MET A 268 8.90 -74.18 89.00
N PHE A 269 8.06 -73.34 89.59
CA PHE A 269 6.61 -73.57 89.69
C PHE A 269 5.81 -72.79 88.64
N VAL A 270 6.39 -71.73 88.07
CA VAL A 270 5.74 -70.83 87.12
C VAL A 270 6.47 -70.87 85.78
N ASN A 271 5.75 -71.24 84.71
CA ASN A 271 6.31 -71.34 83.37
C ASN A 271 6.17 -70.00 82.61
N PRO A 272 7.28 -69.31 82.26
CA PRO A 272 7.24 -68.04 81.52
C PRO A 272 6.50 -68.12 80.18
N ASN A 273 6.53 -69.27 79.50
CA ASN A 273 5.82 -69.47 78.25
C ASN A 273 4.30 -69.46 78.44
N LYS A 274 3.80 -70.05 79.54
CA LYS A 274 2.36 -70.04 79.84
C LYS A 274 1.87 -68.64 80.20
N ILE A 275 2.68 -67.87 80.94
CA ILE A 275 2.37 -66.46 81.23
C ILE A 275 2.34 -65.65 79.93
N TYR A 276 3.36 -65.82 79.08
CA TYR A 276 3.41 -65.15 77.78
C TYR A 276 2.17 -65.44 76.92
N GLN A 277 1.79 -66.72 76.78
CA GLN A 277 0.59 -67.12 76.03
C GLN A 277 -0.68 -66.54 76.61
N LYS A 278 -0.80 -66.48 77.95
CA LYS A 278 -1.96 -65.87 78.60
C LYS A 278 -2.02 -64.36 78.37
N ILE A 279 -0.89 -63.64 78.51
CA ILE A 279 -0.81 -62.20 78.22
C ILE A 279 -1.15 -61.92 76.75
N LEU A 280 -0.65 -62.74 75.84
CA LEU A 280 -0.87 -62.59 74.40
C LEU A 280 -2.35 -62.78 74.05
N GLY A 281 -3.02 -63.80 74.60
CA GLY A 281 -4.46 -64.02 74.40
C GLY A 281 -5.33 -62.88 74.94
N GLU A 282 -5.06 -62.40 76.15
CA GLU A 282 -5.80 -61.27 76.75
C GLU A 282 -5.56 -59.98 75.97
N MET A 283 -4.33 -59.75 75.49
CA MET A 283 -4.00 -58.59 74.67
C MET A 283 -4.67 -58.67 73.29
N GLU A 284 -4.75 -59.85 72.68
CA GLU A 284 -5.45 -60.03 71.41
C GLU A 284 -6.93 -59.73 71.53
N GLU A 285 -7.57 -60.24 72.57
CA GLU A 285 -8.98 -59.96 72.89
C GLU A 285 -9.18 -58.45 73.14
N TYR A 286 -8.30 -57.83 73.93
CA TYR A 286 -8.29 -56.39 74.16
C TYR A 286 -8.15 -55.57 72.86
N LEU A 287 -7.29 -56.00 71.92
CA LEU A 287 -7.09 -55.32 70.64
C LEU A 287 -8.25 -55.52 69.65
N LEU A 288 -9.10 -56.53 69.85
CA LEU A 288 -10.27 -56.79 69.01
C LEU A 288 -11.50 -55.94 69.42
N GLU A 289 -11.53 -55.45 70.66
CA GLU A 289 -12.61 -54.58 71.14
C GLU A 289 -12.62 -53.22 70.41
N GLU A 290 -13.79 -52.81 69.94
CA GLU A 290 -13.95 -51.55 69.18
C GLU A 290 -13.55 -50.31 69.99
N GLU A 291 -13.80 -50.30 71.30
CA GLU A 291 -13.41 -49.18 72.18
C GLU A 291 -11.90 -49.02 72.26
N ASN A 292 -11.15 -50.13 72.37
CA ASN A 292 -9.69 -50.08 72.44
C ASN A 292 -9.07 -49.75 71.08
N GLN A 293 -9.70 -50.18 69.98
CA GLN A 293 -9.29 -49.75 68.63
C GLN A 293 -9.42 -48.24 68.43
N LYS A 294 -10.46 -47.60 68.99
CA LYS A 294 -10.60 -46.14 68.97
C LYS A 294 -9.45 -45.46 69.72
N VAL A 295 -9.08 -45.95 70.90
CA VAL A 295 -7.95 -45.44 71.68
C VAL A 295 -6.63 -45.54 70.89
N LEU A 296 -6.41 -46.66 70.18
CA LEU A 296 -5.24 -46.81 69.31
C LEU A 296 -5.23 -45.81 68.15
N ILE A 297 -6.39 -45.55 67.55
CA ILE A 297 -6.54 -44.56 66.48
C ILE A 297 -6.29 -43.14 67.00
N GLU A 298 -6.81 -42.78 68.18
CA GLU A 298 -6.52 -41.51 68.83
C GLU A 298 -5.02 -41.32 69.06
N PHE A 299 -4.33 -42.36 69.54
CA PHE A 299 -2.87 -42.33 69.70
C PHE A 299 -2.13 -42.13 68.36
N VAL A 300 -2.54 -42.81 67.28
CA VAL A 300 -1.96 -42.62 65.95
C VAL A 300 -2.26 -41.22 65.40
N MET A 301 -3.45 -40.68 65.67
CA MET A 301 -3.85 -39.33 65.30
C MET A 301 -2.99 -38.27 66.01
N ASP A 302 -2.74 -38.46 67.30
CA ASP A 302 -1.86 -37.59 68.09
C ASP A 302 -0.43 -37.60 67.53
N ILE A 303 0.10 -38.77 67.16
CA ILE A 303 1.41 -38.86 66.50
C ILE A 303 1.39 -38.08 65.17
N PHE A 304 0.35 -38.24 64.36
CA PHE A 304 0.21 -37.52 63.09
C PHE A 304 0.21 -35.99 63.31
N HIS A 305 -0.58 -35.51 64.26
CA HIS A 305 -0.61 -34.09 64.63
C HIS A 305 0.73 -33.58 65.17
N GLN A 306 1.43 -34.38 65.98
CA GLN A 306 2.75 -34.01 66.46
C GLN A 306 3.78 -33.91 65.33
N ILE A 307 3.66 -34.75 64.29
CA ILE A 307 4.57 -34.72 63.14
C ILE A 307 4.26 -33.50 62.26
N ILE A 308 2.99 -33.24 61.93
CA ILE A 308 2.63 -32.17 60.99
C ILE A 308 2.88 -30.75 61.54
N ASN A 309 2.84 -30.60 62.87
CA ASN A 309 3.05 -29.31 63.54
C ASN A 309 4.54 -29.02 63.81
N LYS A 310 5.45 -29.98 63.69
CA LYS A 310 6.88 -29.75 63.88
C LYS A 310 7.51 -29.06 62.66
N PRO A 311 8.61 -28.30 62.85
CA PRO A 311 9.37 -27.74 61.75
C PRO A 311 9.82 -28.83 60.77
N VAL A 312 9.77 -28.51 59.48
CA VAL A 312 10.15 -29.46 58.40
C VAL A 312 11.60 -29.94 58.57
N VAL A 313 12.49 -29.09 59.10
CA VAL A 313 13.90 -29.43 59.34
C VAL A 313 14.10 -30.57 60.30
N ASP A 314 13.34 -30.62 61.40
CA ASP A 314 13.46 -31.69 62.40
C ASP A 314 13.19 -33.07 61.79
N PHE A 315 12.24 -33.13 60.85
CA PHE A 315 11.96 -34.34 60.09
C PHE A 315 13.04 -34.57 59.04
N TRP A 316 13.40 -33.53 58.27
CA TRP A 316 14.38 -33.62 57.20
C TRP A 316 15.72 -34.15 57.73
N GLU A 317 16.29 -33.61 58.80
CA GLU A 317 17.58 -34.05 59.33
C GLU A 317 17.62 -35.53 59.75
N ARG A 318 16.51 -36.05 60.28
CA ARG A 318 16.39 -37.44 60.76
C ARG A 318 16.28 -38.47 59.64
N VAL A 319 15.95 -38.07 58.42
CA VAL A 319 15.82 -38.99 57.28
C VAL A 319 17.20 -39.22 56.63
N PRO A 320 17.62 -40.49 56.43
CA PRO A 320 18.85 -40.83 55.71
C PRO A 320 18.94 -40.17 54.32
N THR A 321 20.13 -39.72 53.92
CA THR A 321 20.35 -39.00 52.65
C THR A 321 19.93 -39.80 51.42
N SER A 322 20.11 -41.12 51.43
CA SER A 322 19.67 -42.01 50.34
C SER A 322 18.15 -41.99 50.15
N LEU A 323 17.39 -42.01 51.24
CA LEU A 323 15.93 -41.93 51.20
C LEU A 323 15.45 -40.55 50.75
N LYS A 324 16.12 -39.47 51.18
CA LYS A 324 15.82 -38.10 50.70
C LYS A 324 15.93 -37.99 49.19
N GLN A 325 17.03 -38.47 48.62
CA GLN A 325 17.27 -38.40 47.18
C GLN A 325 16.25 -39.25 46.40
N GLN A 326 15.97 -40.47 46.87
CA GLN A 326 14.99 -41.36 46.24
C GLN A 326 13.56 -40.79 46.32
N SER A 327 13.15 -40.28 47.48
CA SER A 327 11.85 -39.64 47.68
C SER A 327 11.71 -38.37 46.86
N TYR A 328 12.76 -37.56 46.77
CA TYR A 328 12.78 -36.37 45.92
C TYR A 328 12.62 -36.76 44.44
N TYR A 329 13.40 -37.71 43.94
CA TYR A 329 13.37 -38.09 42.52
C TYR A 329 12.01 -38.68 42.14
N SER A 330 11.46 -39.57 42.98
CA SER A 330 10.11 -40.12 42.77
C SER A 330 9.00 -39.05 42.85
N PHE A 331 9.11 -38.10 43.77
CA PHE A 331 8.19 -36.96 43.86
C PHE A 331 8.30 -36.05 42.63
N PHE A 332 9.52 -35.71 42.21
CA PHE A 332 9.79 -34.87 41.05
C PHE A 332 9.24 -35.51 39.77
N GLN A 333 9.49 -36.82 39.56
CA GLN A 333 8.93 -37.56 38.44
C GLN A 333 7.40 -37.59 38.44
N ARG A 334 6.77 -37.68 39.62
CA ARG A 334 5.31 -37.66 39.74
C ARG A 334 4.73 -36.28 39.44
N LEU A 335 5.34 -35.23 39.99
CA LEU A 335 4.96 -33.83 39.75
C LEU A 335 5.04 -33.46 38.28
N PHE A 336 6.14 -33.81 37.62
CA PHE A 336 6.42 -33.52 36.22
C PHE A 336 6.12 -34.69 35.28
N SER A 337 5.21 -35.58 35.70
CA SER A 337 4.73 -36.69 34.86
C SER A 337 4.00 -36.17 33.62
N VAL A 338 4.01 -36.96 32.54
CA VAL A 338 3.35 -36.61 31.27
C VAL A 338 1.85 -36.28 31.48
N GLU A 339 1.19 -36.93 32.44
CA GLU A 339 -0.20 -36.66 32.78
C GLU A 339 -0.39 -35.28 33.44
N ASN A 340 0.44 -34.94 34.43
CA ASN A 340 0.36 -33.65 35.10
C ASN A 340 0.79 -32.49 34.20
N GLN A 341 1.72 -32.73 33.27
CA GLN A 341 2.08 -31.78 32.22
C GLN A 341 0.87 -31.45 31.32
N LYS A 342 0.12 -32.47 30.90
CA LYS A 342 -1.12 -32.27 30.12
C LYS A 342 -2.15 -31.45 30.90
N LYS A 343 -2.37 -31.78 32.17
CA LYS A 343 -3.28 -31.02 33.05
C LYS A 343 -2.86 -29.56 33.21
N LEU A 344 -1.56 -29.29 33.35
CA LEU A 344 -1.03 -27.91 33.43
C LEU A 344 -1.20 -27.15 32.12
N VAL A 345 -0.98 -27.80 30.98
CA VAL A 345 -1.22 -27.20 29.65
C VAL A 345 -2.70 -26.90 29.45
N GLU A 346 -3.60 -27.82 29.84
CA GLU A 346 -5.06 -27.62 29.78
C GLU A 346 -5.53 -26.51 30.73
N TRP A 347 -5.02 -26.49 31.96
CA TRP A 347 -5.28 -25.41 32.91
C TRP A 347 -4.82 -24.05 32.36
N TYR A 348 -3.64 -24.00 31.73
CA TYR A 348 -3.13 -22.78 31.11
C TYR A 348 -4.04 -22.29 29.97
N LYS A 349 -4.52 -23.22 29.12
CA LYS A 349 -5.50 -22.89 28.06
C LYS A 349 -6.79 -22.30 28.64
N ASP A 350 -7.31 -22.89 29.72
CA ASP A 350 -8.53 -22.41 30.37
C ASP A 350 -8.32 -21.06 31.09
N ALA A 351 -7.14 -20.85 31.70
CA ALA A 351 -6.77 -19.59 32.32
C ALA A 351 -6.66 -18.44 31.29
N GLN A 352 -6.17 -18.71 30.07
CA GLN A 352 -6.11 -17.71 28.99
C GLN A 352 -7.50 -17.23 28.55
N ASN A 353 -8.47 -18.14 28.47
CA ASN A 353 -9.84 -17.78 28.10
C ASN A 353 -10.52 -16.91 29.17
N LYS A 354 -10.05 -16.98 30.42
CA LYS A 354 -10.63 -16.28 31.56
C LYS A 354 -9.89 -14.99 31.94
N ASN A 355 -8.62 -14.84 31.56
CA ASN A 355 -7.79 -13.70 31.92
C ASN A 355 -7.25 -12.95 30.69
N PRO A 356 -7.70 -11.70 30.45
CA PRO A 356 -7.24 -10.89 29.31
C PRO A 356 -5.73 -10.64 29.30
N VAL A 357 -5.08 -10.62 30.47
CA VAL A 357 -3.64 -10.32 30.61
C VAL A 357 -2.75 -11.35 29.90
N LEU A 358 -3.26 -12.56 29.67
CA LEU A 358 -2.52 -13.64 29.01
C LEU A 358 -2.75 -13.69 27.48
N SER A 359 -3.58 -12.80 26.93
CA SER A 359 -3.84 -12.73 25.49
C SER A 359 -2.76 -11.95 24.76
N PHE A 360 -2.52 -12.32 23.50
CA PHE A 360 -1.62 -11.59 22.60
C PHE A 360 -2.11 -10.15 22.40
N THR A 361 -3.41 -9.99 22.25
CA THR A 361 -4.07 -8.68 22.12
C THR A 361 -3.76 -7.72 23.28
N TYR A 362 -3.76 -8.19 24.53
CA TYR A 362 -3.40 -7.37 25.68
C TYR A 362 -1.92 -6.99 25.68
N TRP A 363 -1.04 -7.95 25.39
CA TRP A 363 0.40 -7.71 25.32
C TRP A 363 0.76 -6.74 24.19
N CYS A 364 0.15 -6.91 23.01
CA CYS A 364 0.30 -5.99 21.88
C CYS A 364 -0.17 -4.59 22.23
N ASN A 365 -1.36 -4.42 22.80
CA ASN A 365 -1.85 -3.09 23.15
C ASN A 365 -0.94 -2.42 24.18
N SER A 366 -0.52 -3.15 25.22
CA SER A 366 0.42 -2.63 26.22
C SER A 366 1.77 -2.24 25.62
N PHE A 367 2.27 -3.01 24.66
CA PHE A 367 3.50 -2.71 23.93
C PHE A 367 3.35 -1.47 23.05
N PHE A 368 2.29 -1.38 22.23
CA PHE A 368 2.07 -0.20 21.39
C PHE A 368 1.86 1.05 22.23
N ASP A 369 1.07 1.01 23.30
CA ASP A 369 0.85 2.17 24.17
C ASP A 369 2.15 2.67 24.82
N SER A 370 3.11 1.77 25.05
CA SER A 370 4.41 2.11 25.66
C SER A 370 5.47 2.58 24.64
N TYR A 371 5.39 2.13 23.39
CA TYR A 371 6.47 2.28 22.40
C TYR A 371 6.04 2.94 21.08
N GLU A 372 4.78 3.36 20.93
CA GLU A 372 4.26 3.94 19.68
C GLU A 372 5.11 5.10 19.17
N ASN A 373 5.52 6.02 20.05
CA ASN A 373 6.38 7.15 19.66
C ASN A 373 7.76 6.71 19.17
N VAL A 374 8.38 5.72 19.85
CA VAL A 374 9.69 5.18 19.48
C VAL A 374 9.63 4.47 18.12
N LEU A 375 8.56 3.70 17.90
CA LEU A 375 8.32 3.04 16.61
C LEU A 375 8.07 4.05 15.50
N LEU A 376 7.30 5.10 15.78
CA LEU A 376 7.01 6.15 14.82
C LEU A 376 8.29 6.89 14.40
N GLU A 377 9.15 7.25 15.35
CA GLU A 377 10.48 7.83 15.05
C GLU A 377 11.36 6.86 14.26
N TRP A 378 11.38 5.57 14.62
CA TRP A 378 12.12 4.55 13.88
C TRP A 378 11.65 4.41 12.43
N PHE A 379 10.33 4.40 12.20
CA PHE A 379 9.76 4.35 10.85
C PHE A 379 10.09 5.62 10.04
N ILE A 380 10.05 6.80 10.66
CA ILE A 380 10.46 8.04 10.00
C ILE A 380 11.93 7.96 9.57
N HIS A 381 12.82 7.51 10.45
CA HIS A 381 14.24 7.33 10.12
C HIS A 381 14.44 6.32 8.99
N ALA A 382 13.73 5.19 9.02
CA ALA A 382 13.79 4.18 7.96
C ALA A 382 13.30 4.75 6.61
N LEU A 383 12.22 5.54 6.61
CA LEU A 383 11.72 6.21 5.40
C LEU A 383 12.72 7.24 4.87
N GLN A 384 13.42 7.94 5.77
CA GLN A 384 14.47 8.87 5.40
C GLN A 384 15.65 8.15 4.73
N GLU A 385 16.15 7.06 5.30
CA GLU A 385 17.18 6.23 4.67
C GLU A 385 16.75 5.70 3.30
N VAL A 386 15.50 5.25 3.16
CA VAL A 386 14.94 4.78 1.88
C VAL A 386 14.87 5.91 0.86
N SER A 387 14.47 7.11 1.27
CA SER A 387 14.38 8.30 0.41
C SER A 387 15.74 8.80 -0.10
N GLU A 388 16.82 8.46 0.58
CA GLU A 388 18.20 8.80 0.20
C GLU A 388 18.93 7.64 -0.47
N SER A 389 18.37 6.43 -0.40
CA SER A 389 19.00 5.23 -0.90
C SER A 389 19.05 5.16 -2.43
N ASN A 390 20.27 5.17 -2.96
CA ASN A 390 20.53 4.86 -4.37
C ASN A 390 20.07 3.43 -4.74
N ILE A 391 20.13 2.49 -3.81
CA ILE A 391 19.70 1.10 -4.05
C ILE A 391 18.19 1.06 -4.29
N PHE A 392 17.41 1.76 -3.46
CA PHE A 392 15.96 1.84 -3.62
C PHE A 392 15.57 2.49 -4.96
N LYS A 393 16.25 3.58 -5.33
CA LYS A 393 16.06 4.24 -6.63
C LYS A 393 16.30 3.28 -7.81
N VAL A 394 17.37 2.47 -7.76
CA VAL A 394 17.67 1.47 -8.80
C VAL A 394 16.60 0.37 -8.85
N GLN A 395 16.06 -0.06 -7.70
CA GLN A 395 14.98 -1.05 -7.66
C GLN A 395 13.67 -0.47 -8.25
N LEU A 396 13.32 0.77 -7.92
CA LEU A 396 12.18 1.47 -8.53
C LEU A 396 12.32 1.57 -10.04
N GLN A 397 13.53 1.85 -10.54
CA GLN A 397 13.80 1.87 -11.99
C GLN A 397 13.58 0.49 -12.64
N LYS A 398 14.02 -0.60 -11.99
CA LYS A 398 13.80 -1.96 -12.50
C LYS A 398 12.31 -2.30 -12.55
N VAL A 399 11.57 -2.00 -11.48
CA VAL A 399 10.12 -2.22 -11.42
C VAL A 399 9.41 -1.39 -12.48
N SER A 400 9.73 -0.10 -12.62
CA SER A 400 9.18 0.77 -13.65
C SER A 400 9.44 0.22 -15.05
N THR A 401 10.68 -0.17 -15.34
CA THR A 401 11.05 -0.74 -16.65
C THR A 401 10.29 -2.03 -16.96
N HIS A 402 10.07 -2.87 -15.95
CA HIS A 402 9.27 -4.08 -16.10
C HIS A 402 7.80 -3.74 -16.37
N CYS A 403 7.19 -2.85 -15.58
CA CYS A 403 5.83 -2.37 -15.79
C CYS A 403 5.65 -1.75 -17.18
N ARG A 404 6.61 -0.95 -17.66
CA ARG A 404 6.59 -0.37 -19.00
C ARG A 404 6.52 -1.44 -20.09
N LYS A 405 7.36 -2.47 -20.01
CA LYS A 405 7.39 -3.55 -21.02
C LYS A 405 6.07 -4.32 -21.08
N GLU A 406 5.46 -4.56 -19.94
CA GLU A 406 4.16 -5.25 -19.88
C GLU A 406 3.03 -4.31 -20.35
N LEU A 407 3.06 -3.03 -19.97
CA LEU A 407 2.10 -2.03 -20.40
C LEU A 407 2.13 -1.85 -21.92
N LEU A 408 3.30 -1.66 -22.53
CA LEU A 408 3.43 -1.39 -23.96
C LEU A 408 2.85 -2.50 -24.85
N LYS A 409 2.93 -3.76 -24.39
CA LYS A 409 2.36 -4.93 -25.08
C LYS A 409 0.85 -5.08 -24.88
N TYR A 410 0.26 -4.33 -23.96
CA TYR A 410 -1.15 -4.49 -23.62
C TYR A 410 -2.03 -4.00 -24.78
N PRO A 411 -3.10 -4.74 -25.16
CA PRO A 411 -4.00 -4.29 -26.21
C PRO A 411 -4.79 -3.03 -25.80
N VAL A 412 -4.81 -2.03 -26.68
CA VAL A 412 -5.44 -0.72 -26.43
C VAL A 412 -6.93 -0.85 -26.22
N TYR A 413 -7.62 -1.72 -26.97
CA TYR A 413 -9.06 -1.89 -26.85
C TYR A 413 -9.52 -2.25 -25.44
N HIS A 414 -8.70 -2.95 -24.64
CA HIS A 414 -9.04 -3.27 -23.26
C HIS A 414 -9.11 -2.02 -22.36
N LEU A 415 -8.29 -0.99 -22.64
CA LEU A 415 -8.32 0.28 -21.92
C LEU A 415 -9.58 1.08 -22.24
N PHE A 416 -9.99 1.10 -23.51
CA PHE A 416 -11.07 1.97 -23.98
C PHE A 416 -12.46 1.30 -23.99
N ARG A 417 -12.55 -0.04 -23.98
CA ARG A 417 -13.82 -0.80 -24.04
C ARG A 417 -14.77 -0.54 -22.87
N LYS A 418 -14.24 -0.17 -21.70
CA LYS A 418 -15.03 0.08 -20.48
C LYS A 418 -15.35 1.56 -20.24
N ILE A 419 -14.95 2.45 -21.14
CA ILE A 419 -15.25 3.88 -21.00
C ILE A 419 -16.75 4.09 -21.24
N LYS A 420 -17.46 4.48 -20.17
CA LYS A 420 -18.87 4.85 -20.24
C LYS A 420 -19.03 6.19 -20.97
N PRO A 421 -20.20 6.46 -21.60
CA PRO A 421 -20.47 7.75 -22.23
C PRO A 421 -20.24 8.96 -21.29
N THR A 422 -20.54 8.82 -20.00
CA THR A 422 -20.31 9.89 -19.01
C THR A 422 -18.83 10.22 -18.82
N VAL A 423 -17.95 9.22 -18.82
CA VAL A 423 -16.50 9.41 -18.69
C VAL A 423 -15.93 10.01 -19.97
N LEU A 424 -16.51 9.64 -21.12
CA LEU A 424 -16.13 10.20 -22.41
C LEU A 424 -16.44 11.71 -22.48
N GLU A 425 -17.61 12.13 -22.01
CA GLU A 425 -17.97 13.56 -21.90
C GLU A 425 -17.00 14.33 -20.97
N GLU A 426 -16.61 13.75 -19.83
CA GLU A 426 -15.61 14.36 -18.93
C GLU A 426 -14.24 14.52 -19.59
N ILE A 427 -13.81 13.53 -20.39
CA ILE A 427 -12.55 13.58 -21.14
C ILE A 427 -12.63 14.67 -22.20
N GLU A 428 -13.71 14.71 -22.98
CA GLU A 428 -13.95 15.74 -23.98
C GLU A 428 -13.88 17.14 -23.38
N ASP A 429 -14.57 17.38 -22.28
CA ASP A 429 -14.58 18.67 -21.60
C ASP A 429 -13.20 19.06 -21.08
N LYS A 430 -12.45 18.11 -20.49
CA LYS A 430 -11.05 18.36 -20.07
C LYS A 430 -10.15 18.68 -21.25
N VAL A 431 -10.25 17.96 -22.37
CA VAL A 431 -9.43 18.20 -23.56
C VAL A 431 -9.75 19.57 -24.16
N ILE A 432 -11.04 19.94 -24.25
CA ILE A 432 -11.45 21.27 -24.71
C ILE A 432 -10.92 22.36 -23.79
N HIS A 433 -10.99 22.16 -22.47
CA HIS A 433 -10.46 23.12 -21.51
C HIS A 433 -8.94 23.32 -21.69
N ILE A 434 -8.18 22.24 -21.85
CA ILE A 434 -6.73 22.30 -22.09
C ILE A 434 -6.44 22.99 -23.43
N TYR A 435 -7.17 22.65 -24.49
CA TYR A 435 -7.03 23.26 -25.81
C TYR A 435 -7.25 24.77 -25.77
N ILE A 436 -8.37 25.23 -25.18
CA ILE A 436 -8.68 26.67 -25.07
C ILE A 436 -7.60 27.38 -24.26
N LYS A 437 -7.18 26.80 -23.13
CA LYS A 437 -6.11 27.37 -22.31
C LYS A 437 -4.81 27.52 -23.10
N TRP A 438 -4.42 26.47 -23.84
CA TRP A 438 -3.20 26.49 -24.65
C TRP A 438 -3.28 27.52 -25.78
N ILE A 439 -4.41 27.60 -26.49
CA ILE A 439 -4.66 28.59 -27.52
C ILE A 439 -4.51 30.00 -26.93
N ARG A 440 -5.17 30.30 -25.80
CA ARG A 440 -5.04 31.62 -25.13
C ARG A 440 -3.61 31.98 -24.73
N GLU A 441 -2.87 31.03 -24.17
CA GLU A 441 -1.53 31.28 -23.62
C GLU A 441 -0.43 31.30 -24.69
N LYS A 442 -0.54 30.48 -25.74
CA LYS A 442 0.52 30.26 -26.74
C LYS A 442 0.13 30.68 -28.15
N GLY A 443 -1.17 30.69 -28.49
CA GLY A 443 -1.72 31.06 -29.79
C GLY A 443 -1.19 32.39 -30.34
N PRO A 444 -1.27 33.50 -29.59
CA PRO A 444 -0.80 34.80 -30.06
C PRO A 444 0.69 34.79 -30.44
N SER A 445 1.54 34.14 -29.62
CA SER A 445 2.97 34.03 -29.88
C SER A 445 3.30 33.19 -31.11
N MET A 446 2.49 32.18 -31.42
CA MET A 446 2.68 31.36 -32.63
C MET A 446 2.29 32.10 -33.90
N LEU A 447 1.22 32.91 -33.84
CA LEU A 447 0.75 33.69 -35.00
C LEU A 447 1.76 34.76 -35.43
N GLN A 448 2.60 35.26 -34.54
CA GLN A 448 3.68 36.21 -34.89
C GLN A 448 4.75 35.60 -35.82
N PHE A 449 4.92 34.28 -35.82
CA PHE A 449 5.84 33.60 -36.74
C PHE A 449 5.24 33.37 -38.13
N ILE A 450 3.93 33.61 -38.29
CA ILE A 450 3.22 33.46 -39.56
C ILE A 450 3.05 34.85 -40.18
N ASN A 451 3.87 35.17 -41.19
CA ASN A 451 3.73 36.43 -41.93
C ASN A 451 2.65 36.28 -43.02
N VAL A 452 1.41 36.62 -42.66
CA VAL A 452 0.25 36.45 -43.53
C VAL A 452 0.33 37.38 -44.75
N SER A 453 0.78 38.62 -44.57
CA SER A 453 0.96 39.57 -45.67
C SER A 453 1.94 39.04 -46.72
N GLN A 454 3.05 38.43 -46.31
CA GLN A 454 4.01 37.84 -47.24
C GLN A 454 3.44 36.64 -47.99
N ILE A 455 2.65 35.79 -47.32
CA ILE A 455 1.97 34.65 -47.96
C ILE A 455 1.01 35.16 -49.04
N ILE A 456 0.18 36.15 -48.71
CA ILE A 456 -0.79 36.74 -49.65
C ILE A 456 -0.08 37.43 -50.80
N LYS A 457 0.97 38.22 -50.52
CA LYS A 457 1.78 38.88 -51.55
C LYS A 457 2.32 37.86 -52.55
N ASN A 458 2.99 36.81 -52.06
CA ASN A 458 3.55 35.76 -52.92
C ASN A 458 2.46 35.07 -53.74
N GLN A 459 1.28 34.84 -53.14
CA GLN A 459 0.15 34.24 -53.85
C GLN A 459 -0.39 35.13 -54.97
N ILE A 460 -0.51 36.45 -54.75
CA ILE A 460 -0.97 37.39 -55.77
C ILE A 460 0.06 37.55 -56.90
N GLU A 461 1.35 37.55 -56.57
CA GLU A 461 2.44 37.59 -57.56
C GLU A 461 2.54 36.28 -58.37
N SER A 462 2.10 35.15 -57.81
CA SER A 462 2.05 33.86 -58.51
C SER A 462 0.97 33.79 -59.60
N PHE A 463 -0.04 34.67 -59.53
CA PHE A 463 -1.10 34.70 -60.53
C PHE A 463 -0.58 35.16 -61.88
N ASP A 464 -1.03 34.49 -62.95
CA ASP A 464 -0.69 34.91 -64.29
C ASP A 464 -1.32 36.28 -64.62
N MET A 465 -0.66 37.01 -65.52
CA MET A 465 -1.12 38.34 -65.89
C MET A 465 -2.52 38.33 -66.53
N ALA A 466 -2.91 37.23 -67.17
CA ALA A 466 -4.23 37.06 -67.76
C ALA A 466 -5.33 36.97 -66.70
N TYR A 467 -5.09 36.26 -65.59
CA TYR A 467 -6.02 36.19 -64.46
C TYR A 467 -6.12 37.52 -63.74
N THR A 468 -4.99 38.23 -63.55
CA THR A 468 -4.99 39.58 -62.97
C THR A 468 -5.77 40.58 -63.83
N GLU A 469 -5.57 40.56 -65.16
CA GLU A 469 -6.38 41.34 -66.12
C GLU A 469 -7.87 40.99 -65.96
N LYS A 470 -8.22 39.70 -65.85
CA LYS A 470 -9.60 39.25 -65.70
C LYS A 470 -10.26 39.74 -64.41
N ILE A 471 -9.55 39.71 -63.28
CA ILE A 471 -10.06 40.21 -61.98
C ILE A 471 -10.30 41.72 -62.06
N ILE A 472 -9.32 42.49 -62.56
CA ILE A 472 -9.44 43.95 -62.59
C ILE A 472 -10.53 44.36 -63.58
N LEU A 473 -10.60 43.72 -64.75
CA LEU A 473 -11.67 43.98 -65.71
C LEU A 473 -13.04 43.55 -65.20
N SER A 474 -13.18 42.46 -64.44
CA SER A 474 -14.50 42.07 -63.91
C SER A 474 -15.07 43.12 -62.96
N ILE A 475 -14.20 43.84 -62.25
CA ILE A 475 -14.59 44.92 -61.32
C ILE A 475 -14.76 46.25 -62.07
N ALA A 476 -13.83 46.62 -62.94
CA ALA A 476 -13.76 47.96 -63.53
C ALA A 476 -14.36 48.12 -64.94
N LYS A 477 -14.86 47.05 -65.58
CA LYS A 477 -15.32 47.08 -66.99
C LYS A 477 -16.35 48.16 -67.27
N ARG A 478 -17.32 48.36 -66.38
CA ARG A 478 -18.37 49.38 -66.56
C ARG A 478 -17.77 50.79 -66.56
N GLU A 479 -16.89 51.09 -65.61
CA GLU A 479 -16.23 52.38 -65.48
C GLU A 479 -15.31 52.66 -66.67
N LEU A 480 -14.50 51.67 -67.07
CA LEU A 480 -13.62 51.78 -68.24
C LEU A 480 -14.41 52.02 -69.55
N GLN A 481 -15.57 51.37 -69.70
CA GLN A 481 -16.47 51.60 -70.82
C GLN A 481 -17.06 53.02 -70.81
N ALA A 482 -17.44 53.55 -69.64
CA ALA A 482 -17.92 54.92 -69.53
C ALA A 482 -16.87 55.93 -70.02
N ILE A 483 -15.59 55.72 -69.70
CA ILE A 483 -14.49 56.57 -70.19
C ILE A 483 -14.35 56.48 -71.72
N THR A 484 -14.50 55.30 -72.33
CA THR A 484 -14.49 55.18 -73.81
C THR A 484 -15.64 55.94 -74.48
N TRP A 485 -16.83 55.90 -73.89
CA TRP A 485 -17.98 56.64 -74.38
C TRP A 485 -17.85 58.15 -74.18
N LEU A 486 -17.29 58.59 -73.05
CA LEU A 486 -16.96 60.00 -72.82
C LEU A 486 -15.91 60.52 -73.81
N GLY A 487 -14.88 59.73 -74.11
CA GLY A 487 -13.90 60.06 -75.14
C GLY A 487 -14.52 60.21 -76.54
N ALA A 488 -15.46 59.33 -76.88
CA ALA A 488 -16.23 59.44 -78.12
C ALA A 488 -17.11 60.71 -78.15
N LEU A 489 -17.79 61.01 -77.05
CA LEU A 489 -18.63 62.19 -76.92
C LEU A 489 -17.82 63.50 -77.00
N LEU A 490 -16.69 63.57 -76.30
CA LEU A 490 -15.78 64.72 -76.35
C LEU A 490 -15.17 64.90 -77.73
N GLY A 491 -14.73 63.82 -78.37
CA GLY A 491 -14.23 63.86 -79.75
C GLY A 491 -15.29 64.35 -80.74
N PHE A 492 -16.54 63.96 -80.52
CA PHE A 492 -17.68 64.42 -81.30
C PHE A 492 -17.94 65.92 -81.10
N ILE A 493 -17.99 66.38 -79.84
CA ILE A 493 -18.17 67.80 -79.51
C ILE A 493 -17.03 68.65 -80.08
N MET A 494 -15.78 68.20 -79.92
CA MET A 494 -14.61 68.92 -80.46
C MET A 494 -14.65 69.00 -81.98
N GLY A 495 -15.05 67.93 -82.67
CA GLY A 495 -15.20 67.96 -84.13
C GLY A 495 -16.33 68.88 -84.62
N ILE A 496 -17.37 69.10 -83.80
CA ILE A 496 -18.37 70.15 -84.06
C ILE A 496 -17.75 71.53 -83.88
N VAL A 497 -17.06 71.77 -82.76
CA VAL A 497 -16.47 73.08 -82.43
C VAL A 497 -15.39 73.49 -83.43
N LEU A 498 -14.57 72.55 -83.89
CA LEU A 498 -13.51 72.79 -84.89
C LEU A 498 -14.04 73.25 -86.26
N ASN A 499 -15.33 73.04 -86.53
CA ASN A 499 -15.99 73.55 -87.73
C ASN A 499 -16.57 74.97 -87.54
N PHE A 500 -16.68 75.44 -86.29
CA PHE A 500 -17.15 76.79 -85.95
C PHE A 500 -16.01 77.80 -85.79
N ILE A 501 -14.78 77.33 -85.59
CA ILE A 501 -13.52 78.11 -85.55
C ILE A 501 -12.87 78.01 -86.92
#